data_AF-A0A8H3LKU6-F1
#
_entry.id   AF-A0A8H3LKU6-F1
#
_cell.length_a   1.000
_cell.length_b   1.000
_cell.length_c   1.000
_cell.angle_alpha   90.00
_cell.angle_beta   90.00
_cell.angle_gamma   90.00
#
_symmetry.space_group_name_H-M   'P 1'
#
loop_
_entity.id
_entity.type
_entity.pdbx_description
1 polymer ?
#
loop_
_entity_poly.entity_id
_entity_poly.type
_entity_poly.pdbx_seq_one_letter_code
_entity_poly.pdbx_strand_id
1 'polypeptide(L)'
;MKYKSLAVSYDININDILKSPSKSKLIKYIKKINDVEGKEILEINGKNRDELNNMLCDFLEIKAFIEVDPRDILYSQCCIKPNFRPHKRGEEGKIVEDTIKSLVNGKISPEEIPRIRVWTYPNGKKHSLDNRRLYAFKEAINQGAEIDTIIVENANKRPNLRSELDWKMKHYPSKDWSKIEIKRNCEKK
;
A
#
# COMPACT_ATOMS: atom_id res chain seq x y z
N MET A 1 15.08 -11.53 18.14
CA MET A 1 15.42 -12.93 17.78
C MET A 1 15.21 -13.09 16.28
N LYS A 2 16.28 -13.43 15.55
CA LYS A 2 16.37 -13.92 14.15
C LYS A 2 15.24 -13.57 13.16
N TYR A 3 15.35 -12.41 12.53
CA TYR A 3 15.05 -12.28 11.10
C TYR A 3 16.34 -11.80 10.44
N LYS A 4 17.33 -12.68 10.26
CA LYS A 4 18.24 -12.51 9.14
C LYS A 4 17.30 -12.58 7.95
N SER A 5 16.94 -11.43 7.38
CA SER A 5 15.96 -11.42 6.31
C SER A 5 16.46 -12.37 5.23
N LEU A 6 15.57 -13.15 4.62
CA LEU A 6 15.91 -14.11 3.57
C LEU A 6 16.76 -13.46 2.47
N ALA A 7 16.63 -12.14 2.26
CA ALA A 7 17.50 -11.35 1.39
C ALA A 7 19.00 -11.41 1.76
N VAL A 8 19.37 -11.50 3.05
CA VAL A 8 20.77 -11.59 3.51
C VAL A 8 21.42 -12.90 3.04
N SER A 9 20.69 -14.03 2.96
CA SER A 9 21.28 -15.28 2.47
C SER A 9 21.61 -15.22 0.98
N TYR A 10 20.96 -14.32 0.23
CA TYR A 10 21.26 -14.06 -1.17
C TYR A 10 22.14 -12.81 -1.38
N ASP A 11 22.67 -12.21 -0.31
CA ASP A 11 23.44 -10.96 -0.37
C ASP A 11 22.69 -9.86 -1.16
N ILE A 12 21.42 -9.67 -0.79
CA ILE A 12 20.51 -8.68 -1.35
C ILE A 12 20.19 -7.63 -0.27
N ASN A 13 20.42 -6.35 -0.60
CA ASN A 13 19.99 -5.26 0.25
C ASN A 13 18.50 -4.96 0.02
N ILE A 14 17.64 -5.26 0.99
CA ILE A 14 16.18 -5.03 0.89
C ILE A 14 15.84 -3.58 0.56
N ASN A 15 16.64 -2.61 1.02
CA ASN A 15 16.37 -1.20 0.74
C ASN A 15 16.44 -0.87 -0.75
N ASP A 16 17.20 -1.64 -1.54
CA ASP A 16 17.23 -1.49 -2.98
C ASP A 16 15.93 -1.96 -3.66
N ILE A 17 15.24 -2.94 -3.06
CA ILE A 17 13.94 -3.44 -3.53
C ILE A 17 12.82 -2.49 -3.10
N LEU A 18 12.90 -1.94 -1.90
CA LEU A 18 11.86 -1.07 -1.34
C LEU A 18 11.81 0.33 -1.98
N LYS A 19 12.90 0.78 -2.61
CA LYS A 19 13.05 2.10 -3.26
C LYS A 19 12.54 2.14 -4.72
N SER A 20 11.59 1.28 -5.09
CA SER A 20 11.06 1.18 -6.47
C SER A 20 12.17 0.94 -7.52
N PRO A 21 12.87 -0.20 -7.46
CA PRO A 21 13.97 -0.53 -8.37
C PRO A 21 13.52 -0.58 -9.83
N SER A 22 14.49 -0.38 -10.73
CA SER A 22 14.30 -0.63 -12.15
C SER A 22 14.05 -2.11 -12.43
N LYS A 23 13.41 -2.42 -13.57
CA LYS A 23 13.22 -3.80 -14.04
C LYS A 23 14.55 -4.56 -14.13
N SER A 24 15.60 -3.90 -14.64
CA SER A 24 16.94 -4.50 -14.74
C SER A 24 17.54 -4.87 -13.38
N LYS A 25 17.33 -4.05 -12.35
CA LYS A 25 17.82 -4.31 -11.00
C LYS A 25 17.06 -5.47 -10.34
N LEU A 26 15.75 -5.57 -10.56
CA LEU A 26 14.93 -6.71 -10.13
C LEU A 26 15.38 -8.02 -10.78
N ILE A 27 15.59 -8.02 -12.10
CA ILE A 27 16.10 -9.18 -12.84
C ILE A 27 17.45 -9.64 -12.29
N LYS A 28 18.35 -8.70 -11.96
CA LYS A 28 19.65 -9.03 -11.36
C LYS A 28 19.49 -9.79 -10.03
N TYR A 29 18.57 -9.36 -9.17
CA TYR A 29 18.31 -10.04 -7.90
C TYR A 29 17.69 -11.41 -8.09
N ILE A 30 16.74 -11.53 -9.01
CA ILE A 30 16.08 -12.82 -9.32
C ILE A 30 17.09 -13.83 -9.87
N LYS A 31 17.97 -13.41 -10.80
CA LYS A 31 19.07 -14.25 -11.28
C LYS A 31 19.97 -14.72 -10.16
N LYS A 32 20.38 -13.81 -9.26
CA LYS A 32 21.21 -14.16 -8.10
C LYS A 32 20.56 -15.22 -7.21
N ILE A 33 19.24 -15.15 -7.00
CA ILE A 33 18.49 -16.16 -6.25
C ILE A 33 18.51 -17.50 -7.01
N ASN A 34 18.14 -17.51 -8.28
CA ASN A 34 18.11 -18.73 -9.09
C ASN A 34 19.50 -19.40 -9.18
N ASP A 35 20.57 -18.59 -9.27
CA ASP A 35 21.95 -19.06 -9.31
C ASP A 35 22.35 -19.74 -7.99
N VAL A 36 22.01 -19.13 -6.84
CA VAL A 36 22.28 -19.70 -5.50
C VAL A 36 21.53 -21.00 -5.28
N GLU A 37 20.29 -21.08 -5.77
CA GLU A 37 19.41 -22.24 -5.63
C GLU A 37 19.68 -23.34 -6.67
N GLY A 38 20.51 -23.07 -7.68
CA GLY A 38 20.85 -24.00 -8.75
C GLY A 38 19.68 -24.36 -9.67
N LYS A 39 18.57 -23.62 -9.61
CA LYS A 39 17.35 -23.84 -10.41
C LYS A 39 16.55 -22.55 -10.56
N GLU A 40 15.68 -22.50 -11.56
CA GLU A 40 14.74 -21.39 -11.72
C GLU A 40 13.60 -21.50 -10.70
N ILE A 41 13.74 -20.81 -9.57
CA ILE A 41 12.67 -20.68 -8.56
C ILE A 41 11.74 -19.51 -8.90
N LEU A 42 12.30 -18.46 -9.49
CA LEU A 42 11.58 -17.25 -9.85
C LEU A 42 11.70 -16.99 -11.37
N GLU A 43 10.58 -17.09 -12.06
CA GLU A 43 10.48 -16.89 -13.51
C GLU A 43 10.59 -15.41 -13.90
N ILE A 44 11.46 -15.10 -14.87
CA ILE A 44 11.64 -13.73 -15.39
C ILE A 44 10.83 -13.47 -16.66
N ASN A 45 10.62 -14.50 -17.48
CA ASN A 45 10.05 -14.36 -18.81
C ASN A 45 8.59 -13.89 -18.77
N GLY A 46 8.24 -12.98 -19.69
CA GLY A 46 6.90 -12.41 -19.78
C GLY A 46 6.51 -11.43 -18.65
N LYS A 47 7.28 -11.33 -17.56
CA LYS A 47 6.92 -10.48 -16.41
C LYS A 47 7.27 -9.01 -16.61
N ASN A 48 6.37 -8.14 -16.19
CA ASN A 48 6.58 -6.70 -16.08
C ASN A 48 7.30 -6.33 -14.76
N ARG A 49 7.65 -5.05 -14.59
CA ARG A 49 8.41 -4.59 -13.41
C ARG A 49 7.68 -4.86 -12.10
N ASP A 50 6.37 -4.62 -12.04
CA ASP A 50 5.59 -4.76 -10.82
C ASP A 50 5.37 -6.23 -10.45
N GLU A 51 5.17 -7.10 -11.44
CA GLU A 51 5.11 -8.55 -11.24
C GLU A 51 6.42 -9.08 -10.65
N LEU A 52 7.56 -8.73 -11.26
CA LEU A 52 8.89 -9.12 -10.75
C LEU A 52 9.13 -8.60 -9.33
N ASN A 53 8.71 -7.37 -9.05
CA ASN A 53 8.87 -6.77 -7.73
C ASN A 53 8.01 -7.47 -6.67
N ASN A 54 6.77 -7.85 -7.01
CA ASN A 54 5.90 -8.58 -6.10
C ASN A 54 6.44 -9.99 -5.85
N MET A 55 6.79 -10.73 -6.91
CA MET A 55 7.40 -12.07 -6.78
C MET A 55 8.63 -12.05 -5.88
N LEU A 56 9.54 -11.09 -6.09
CA LEU A 56 10.75 -10.96 -5.27
C LEU A 56 10.42 -10.56 -3.83
N CYS A 57 9.43 -9.69 -3.62
CA CYS A 57 9.00 -9.29 -2.29
C CYS A 57 8.34 -10.46 -1.53
N ASP A 58 7.55 -11.28 -2.21
CA ASP A 58 6.87 -12.43 -1.64
C ASP A 58 7.90 -13.51 -1.29
N PHE A 59 8.79 -13.84 -2.24
CA PHE A 59 9.87 -14.81 -2.02
C PHE A 59 10.78 -14.41 -0.86
N LEU A 60 11.16 -13.13 -0.76
CA LEU A 60 12.04 -12.64 0.30
C LEU A 60 11.28 -12.25 1.59
N GLU A 61 9.98 -12.49 1.65
CA GLU A 61 9.09 -12.13 2.77
C GLU A 61 9.18 -10.64 3.17
N ILE A 62 9.42 -9.79 2.18
CA ILE A 62 9.57 -8.33 2.32
C ILE A 62 8.20 -7.66 2.46
N LYS A 63 7.17 -8.22 1.84
CA LYS A 63 5.78 -7.77 2.02
C LYS A 63 5.04 -8.84 2.81
N ALA A 64 4.31 -8.40 3.84
CA ALA A 64 3.34 -9.24 4.51
C ALA A 64 1.96 -8.64 4.24
N PHE A 65 1.01 -9.48 3.84
CA PHE A 65 -0.37 -9.08 3.69
C PHE A 65 -1.16 -9.57 4.90
N ILE A 66 -2.07 -8.73 5.38
CA ILE A 66 -2.95 -9.07 6.50
C ILE A 66 -4.37 -8.68 6.13
N GLU A 67 -5.32 -9.48 6.61
CA GLU A 67 -6.74 -9.18 6.50
C GLU A 67 -7.16 -8.30 7.67
N VAL A 68 -7.85 -7.20 7.38
CA VAL A 68 -8.22 -6.19 8.38
C VAL A 68 -9.58 -5.60 8.02
N ASP A 69 -10.43 -5.38 9.02
CA ASP A 69 -11.63 -4.56 8.88
C ASP A 69 -11.23 -3.09 8.61
N PRO A 70 -11.64 -2.47 7.49
CA PRO A 70 -11.34 -1.08 7.21
C PRO A 70 -11.70 -0.11 8.34
N ARG A 71 -12.77 -0.40 9.10
CA ARG A 71 -13.28 0.43 10.20
C ARG A 71 -12.27 0.58 11.34
N ASP A 72 -11.44 -0.44 11.57
CA ASP A 72 -10.39 -0.48 12.60
C ASP A 72 -9.14 0.35 12.24
N ILE A 73 -9.04 0.82 11.00
CA ILE A 73 -7.86 1.55 10.52
C ILE A 73 -8.07 3.05 10.67
N LEU A 74 -7.14 3.73 11.32
CA LEU A 74 -7.12 5.17 11.47
C LEU A 74 -6.51 5.86 10.24
N TYR A 75 -6.95 7.09 9.98
CA TYR A 75 -6.30 7.95 8.99
C TYR A 75 -4.97 8.48 9.51
N SER A 76 -4.09 8.90 8.60
CA SER A 76 -2.83 9.56 8.95
C SER A 76 -2.79 11.05 8.59
N GLN A 77 -3.89 11.58 8.06
CA GLN A 77 -4.05 12.99 7.67
C GLN A 77 -5.47 13.43 8.06
N CYS A 78 -5.63 14.67 8.52
CA CYS A 78 -6.95 15.23 8.84
C CYS A 78 -7.86 15.46 7.62
N CYS A 79 -7.28 15.48 6.42
CA CYS A 79 -8.02 15.75 5.19
C CYS A 79 -7.48 15.01 3.98
N ILE A 80 -8.36 14.77 2.99
CA ILE A 80 -8.02 14.26 1.66
C ILE A 80 -8.64 15.11 0.55
N LYS A 81 -8.07 15.00 -0.65
CA LYS A 81 -8.68 15.53 -1.88
C LYS A 81 -9.76 14.58 -2.41
N PRO A 82 -10.78 15.10 -3.13
CA PRO A 82 -11.87 14.28 -3.68
C PRO A 82 -11.46 13.40 -4.86
N ASN A 83 -10.24 13.56 -5.41
CA ASN A 83 -9.75 12.78 -6.55
C ASN A 83 -8.54 11.92 -6.14
N PHE A 84 -8.36 10.78 -6.80
CA PHE A 84 -7.13 10.01 -6.81
C PHE A 84 -6.00 10.76 -7.52
N ARG A 85 -4.74 10.28 -7.38
CA ARG A 85 -3.62 10.89 -8.09
C ARG A 85 -3.75 10.49 -9.57
N PRO A 86 -3.66 11.43 -10.52
CA PRO A 86 -3.70 11.07 -11.93
C PRO A 86 -2.49 10.23 -12.31
N HIS A 87 -2.65 9.39 -13.33
CA HIS A 87 -1.58 8.53 -13.82
C HIS A 87 -0.54 9.33 -14.62
N LYS A 88 -0.98 10.33 -15.39
CA LYS A 88 -0.09 11.25 -16.11
C LYS A 88 -0.28 12.69 -15.66
N ARG A 89 0.76 13.49 -15.86
CA ARG A 89 0.71 14.93 -15.63
C ARG A 89 -0.23 15.56 -16.65
N GLY A 90 -1.18 16.37 -16.18
CA GLY A 90 -2.18 17.02 -17.03
C GLY A 90 -3.51 16.26 -17.12
N GLU A 91 -3.60 15.04 -16.58
CA GLU A 91 -4.87 14.32 -16.47
C GLU A 91 -5.56 14.62 -15.13
N GLU A 92 -6.89 14.49 -15.13
CA GLU A 92 -7.66 14.47 -13.90
C GLU A 92 -7.64 13.07 -13.28
N GLY A 93 -7.50 13.02 -11.95
CA GLY A 93 -7.60 11.76 -11.23
C GLY A 93 -9.05 11.33 -11.09
N LYS A 94 -9.30 10.01 -11.10
CA LYS A 94 -10.62 9.44 -10.80
C LYS A 94 -11.21 10.01 -9.52
N ILE A 95 -12.50 10.26 -9.48
CA ILE A 95 -13.20 10.78 -8.31
C ILE A 95 -13.33 9.64 -7.29
N VAL A 96 -13.08 9.96 -6.02
CA VAL A 96 -13.20 9.00 -4.90
C VAL A 96 -14.65 8.55 -4.73
N GLU A 97 -15.60 9.48 -4.88
CA GLU A 97 -17.05 9.22 -4.84
C GLU A 97 -17.50 8.17 -5.85
N ASP A 98 -16.97 8.20 -7.08
CA ASP A 98 -17.33 7.20 -8.10
C ASP A 98 -16.83 5.80 -7.72
N THR A 99 -15.72 5.73 -7.00
CA THR A 99 -15.19 4.46 -6.47
C THR A 99 -16.06 3.95 -5.33
N ILE A 100 -16.53 4.83 -4.43
CA ILE A 100 -17.48 4.47 -3.37
C ILE A 100 -18.76 3.89 -3.99
N LYS A 101 -19.37 4.59 -4.95
CA LYS A 101 -20.58 4.11 -5.64
C LYS A 101 -20.35 2.76 -6.33
N SER A 102 -19.19 2.57 -6.94
CA SER A 102 -18.84 1.31 -7.62
C SER A 102 -18.60 0.15 -6.65
N LEU A 103 -18.14 0.42 -5.43
CA LEU A 103 -18.05 -0.58 -4.36
C LEU A 103 -19.45 -0.93 -3.82
N VAL A 104 -20.27 0.08 -3.55
CA VAL A 104 -21.64 -0.10 -3.01
C VAL A 104 -22.52 -0.92 -3.95
N ASN A 105 -22.43 -0.68 -5.25
CA ASN A 105 -23.22 -1.42 -6.24
C ASN A 105 -22.57 -2.74 -6.72
N GLY A 106 -21.43 -3.14 -6.15
CA GLY A 106 -20.71 -4.35 -6.53
C GLY A 106 -20.10 -4.33 -7.94
N LYS A 107 -20.00 -3.17 -8.60
CA LYS A 107 -19.37 -3.04 -9.93
C LYS A 107 -17.86 -3.29 -9.87
N ILE A 108 -17.23 -2.98 -8.74
CA ILE A 108 -15.84 -3.35 -8.46
C ILE A 108 -15.76 -4.02 -7.10
N SER A 109 -14.85 -4.99 -6.98
CA SER A 109 -14.50 -5.67 -5.75
C SER A 109 -13.33 -4.97 -5.03
N PRO A 110 -13.16 -5.18 -3.70
CA PRO A 110 -12.01 -4.66 -2.97
C PRO A 110 -10.65 -5.04 -3.57
N GLU A 111 -10.54 -6.22 -4.18
CA GLU A 111 -9.32 -6.76 -4.79
C GLU A 111 -8.88 -5.98 -6.05
N GLU A 112 -9.82 -5.33 -6.73
CA GLU A 112 -9.56 -4.48 -7.89
C GLU A 112 -9.03 -3.09 -7.50
N ILE A 113 -9.13 -2.72 -6.22
CA ILE A 113 -8.56 -1.48 -5.70
C ILE A 113 -7.11 -1.74 -5.25
N PRO A 114 -6.15 -0.89 -5.63
CA PRO A 114 -4.78 -1.05 -5.16
C PRO A 114 -4.72 -1.09 -3.63
N ARG A 115 -4.12 -2.16 -3.08
CA ARG A 115 -4.04 -2.41 -1.63
C ARG A 115 -3.57 -1.18 -0.86
N ILE A 116 -4.19 -0.95 0.29
CA ILE A 116 -3.74 0.09 1.22
C ILE A 116 -2.54 -0.41 2.03
N ARG A 117 -1.61 0.49 2.34
CA ARG A 117 -0.48 0.21 3.21
C ARG A 117 -0.84 0.66 4.63
N VAL A 118 -0.70 -0.24 5.60
CA VAL A 118 -1.12 -0.02 6.98
C VAL A 118 0.06 -0.22 7.92
N TRP A 119 0.34 0.80 8.73
CA TRP A 119 1.33 0.71 9.80
C TRP A 119 0.64 0.38 11.12
N THR A 120 1.10 -0.67 11.80
CA THR A 120 0.61 -1.08 13.12
C THR A 120 1.61 -0.64 14.20
N TYR A 121 1.16 0.19 15.15
CA TYR A 121 1.96 0.56 16.32
C TYR A 121 2.00 -0.59 17.35
N PRO A 122 2.99 -0.60 18.25
CA PRO A 122 3.07 -1.62 19.32
C PRO A 122 1.83 -1.69 20.22
N ASN A 123 1.06 -0.61 20.32
CA ASN A 123 -0.20 -0.56 21.07
C ASN A 123 -1.42 -1.07 20.26
N GLY A 124 -1.20 -1.67 19.09
CA GLY A 124 -2.25 -2.22 18.24
C GLY A 124 -2.96 -1.21 17.32
N LYS A 125 -2.72 0.10 17.48
CA LYS A 125 -3.33 1.12 16.60
C LYS A 125 -2.79 0.98 15.18
N LYS A 126 -3.70 0.96 14.21
CA LYS A 126 -3.40 0.83 12.78
C LYS A 126 -3.62 2.16 12.09
N HIS A 127 -2.64 2.67 11.34
CA HIS A 127 -2.77 3.90 10.54
C HIS A 127 -2.52 3.62 9.05
N SER A 128 -3.37 4.18 8.20
CA SER A 128 -3.25 4.07 6.75
C SER A 128 -2.28 5.10 6.17
N LEU A 129 -1.43 4.66 5.24
CA LEU A 129 -0.69 5.56 4.36
C LEU A 129 -1.49 5.94 3.11
N ASP A 130 -2.67 5.37 2.88
CA ASP A 130 -3.44 5.51 1.65
C ASP A 130 -4.87 6.02 1.94
N ASN A 131 -4.97 7.14 2.66
CA ASN A 131 -6.21 7.69 3.23
C ASN A 131 -7.41 7.83 2.27
N ARG A 132 -7.19 8.14 0.98
CA ARG A 132 -8.31 8.21 0.00
C ARG A 132 -8.95 6.86 -0.28
N ARG A 133 -8.16 5.79 -0.32
CA ARG A 133 -8.68 4.42 -0.50
C ARG A 133 -9.34 3.93 0.78
N LEU A 134 -8.73 4.21 1.93
CA LEU A 134 -9.35 3.90 3.22
C LEU A 134 -10.72 4.60 3.36
N TYR A 135 -10.80 5.88 2.99
CA TYR A 135 -12.06 6.61 2.98
C TYR A 135 -13.09 5.95 2.04
N ALA A 136 -12.68 5.56 0.83
CA ALA A 136 -13.58 4.88 -0.10
C ALA A 136 -14.17 3.59 0.50
N PHE A 137 -13.35 2.77 1.16
CA PHE A 137 -13.83 1.55 1.82
C PHE A 137 -14.78 1.85 2.98
N LYS A 138 -14.39 2.76 3.89
CA LYS A 138 -15.22 3.10 5.05
C LYS A 138 -16.58 3.68 4.63
N GLU A 139 -16.59 4.59 3.67
CA GLU A 139 -17.83 5.17 3.18
C GLU A 139 -18.68 4.19 2.39
N ALA A 140 -18.08 3.29 1.61
CA ALA A 140 -18.83 2.24 0.95
C ALA A 140 -19.55 1.32 1.96
N ILE A 141 -18.85 0.91 3.03
CA ILE A 141 -19.43 0.13 4.13
C ILE A 141 -20.57 0.92 4.81
N ASN A 142 -20.34 2.20 5.11
CA ASN A 142 -21.38 3.06 5.70
C ASN A 142 -22.62 3.20 4.80
N GLN A 143 -22.46 3.07 3.49
CA GLN A 143 -23.53 3.11 2.49
C GLN A 143 -24.11 1.72 2.15
N GLY A 144 -23.70 0.66 2.84
CA GLY A 144 -24.27 -0.68 2.70
C GLY A 144 -23.52 -1.64 1.78
N ALA A 145 -22.27 -1.34 1.41
CA ALA A 145 -21.43 -2.32 0.72
C ALA A 145 -21.13 -3.53 1.62
N GLU A 146 -21.26 -4.73 1.08
CA GLU A 146 -20.96 -6.01 1.76
C GLU A 146 -19.44 -6.25 1.81
N ILE A 147 -18.74 -5.48 2.66
CA ILE A 147 -17.28 -5.58 2.85
C ILE A 147 -17.00 -5.72 4.35
N ASP A 148 -16.67 -6.92 4.79
CA ASP A 148 -16.28 -7.18 6.19
C ASP A 148 -14.80 -6.85 6.43
N THR A 149 -13.94 -7.28 5.50
CA THR A 149 -12.49 -7.19 5.60
C THR A 149 -11.86 -6.87 4.25
N ILE A 150 -10.64 -6.35 4.27
CA ILE A 150 -9.80 -6.17 3.08
C ILE A 150 -8.38 -6.67 3.33
N ILE A 151 -7.71 -7.10 2.27
CA ILE A 151 -6.29 -7.45 2.31
C ILE A 151 -5.44 -6.18 2.19
N VAL A 152 -4.63 -5.90 3.22
CA VAL A 152 -3.74 -4.73 3.28
C VAL A 152 -2.27 -5.12 3.30
N GLU A 153 -1.39 -4.24 2.83
CA GLU A 153 0.06 -4.39 2.97
C GLU A 153 0.49 -3.95 4.38
N ASN A 154 1.15 -4.84 5.13
CA ASN A 154 1.76 -4.53 6.42
C ASN A 154 3.00 -3.64 6.22
N ALA A 155 2.82 -2.35 6.44
CA ALA A 155 3.85 -1.33 6.23
C ALA A 155 5.02 -1.45 7.22
N ASN A 156 4.87 -2.17 8.35
CA ASN A 156 5.96 -2.37 9.31
C ASN A 156 7.17 -3.08 8.72
N LYS A 157 6.99 -3.84 7.62
CA LYS A 157 8.07 -4.52 6.91
C LYS A 157 8.90 -3.58 6.03
N ARG A 158 8.47 -2.31 5.86
CA ARG A 158 9.10 -1.32 4.99
C ARG A 158 9.54 -0.09 5.80
N PRO A 159 10.81 -0.02 6.24
CA PRO A 159 11.29 1.06 7.11
C PRO A 159 11.04 2.47 6.53
N ASN A 160 11.12 2.62 5.21
CA ASN A 160 10.88 3.89 4.52
C ASN A 160 9.43 4.39 4.60
N LEU A 161 8.45 3.52 4.93
CA LEU A 161 7.07 3.93 5.12
C LEU A 161 6.85 4.58 6.49
N ARG A 162 7.72 4.33 7.48
CA ARG A 162 7.62 4.99 8.78
C ARG A 162 7.80 6.50 8.66
N SER A 163 8.82 6.93 7.93
CA SER A 163 9.08 8.36 7.71
C SER A 163 7.98 9.02 6.88
N GLU A 164 7.38 8.32 5.90
CA GLU A 164 6.20 8.80 5.18
C GLU A 164 5.00 9.01 6.13
N LEU A 165 4.73 8.04 7.02
CA LEU A 165 3.66 8.15 8.00
C LEU A 165 3.87 9.32 8.97
N ASP A 166 5.07 9.41 9.57
CA ASP A 166 5.41 10.48 10.51
C ASP A 166 5.29 11.87 9.82
N TRP A 167 5.73 11.98 8.56
CA TRP A 167 5.56 13.19 7.77
C TRP A 167 4.09 13.57 7.59
N LYS A 168 3.23 12.60 7.23
CA LYS A 168 1.79 12.85 7.04
C LYS A 168 1.12 13.33 8.32
N MET A 169 1.38 12.65 9.43
CA MET A 169 0.77 12.99 10.72
C MET A 169 1.25 14.35 11.24
N LYS A 170 2.52 14.71 10.98
CA LYS A 170 3.07 16.03 11.32
C LYS A 170 2.49 17.17 10.49
N HIS A 171 2.34 16.98 9.17
CA HIS A 171 1.92 18.06 8.26
C HIS A 171 0.40 18.21 8.14
N TYR A 172 -0.35 17.17 8.48
CA TYR A 172 -1.82 17.16 8.44
C TYR A 172 -2.37 16.62 9.77
N PRO A 173 -2.08 17.28 10.90
CA PRO A 173 -2.45 16.81 12.22
C PRO A 173 -3.98 16.74 12.37
N SER A 174 -4.47 15.69 13.04
CA SER A 174 -5.87 15.56 13.43
C SER A 174 -6.00 15.49 14.95
N LYS A 175 -7.09 16.04 15.49
CA LYS A 175 -7.51 15.81 16.87
C LYS A 175 -8.12 14.42 17.06
N ASP A 176 -8.67 13.86 15.98
CA ASP A 176 -9.32 12.56 15.94
C ASP A 176 -8.97 11.85 14.63
N TRP A 177 -8.11 10.83 14.72
CA TRP A 177 -7.65 10.08 13.55
C TRP A 177 -8.69 9.09 13.00
N SER A 178 -9.84 8.94 13.66
CA SER A 178 -10.95 8.13 13.13
C SER A 178 -11.76 8.87 12.06
N LYS A 179 -11.64 10.20 11.99
CA LYS A 179 -12.37 11.08 11.08
C LYS A 179 -11.46 11.71 10.03
N ILE A 180 -12.04 12.10 8.89
CA ILE A 180 -11.33 12.80 7.83
C ILE A 180 -12.22 13.81 7.12
N GLU A 181 -11.65 14.94 6.70
CA GLU A 181 -12.35 15.97 5.94
C GLU A 181 -12.05 15.87 4.44
N ILE A 182 -13.08 16.06 3.61
CA ILE A 182 -12.91 16.15 2.15
C ILE A 182 -12.69 17.62 1.75
N LYS A 183 -11.48 17.96 1.32
CA LYS A 183 -11.16 19.31 0.81
C LYS A 183 -11.69 19.47 -0.61
N ARG A 184 -12.94 19.93 -0.72
CA ARG A 184 -13.55 20.27 -2.02
C ARG A 184 -12.90 21.50 -2.67
N ASN A 185 -12.42 22.46 -1.87
CA ASN A 185 -11.66 23.63 -2.33
C ASN A 185 -10.37 23.81 -1.51
N CYS A 186 -9.21 23.63 -2.14
CA CYS A 186 -7.94 24.07 -1.58
C CYS A 186 -7.75 25.56 -1.91
N GLU A 187 -8.40 26.45 -1.18
CA GLU A 187 -7.75 27.75 -0.96
C GLU A 187 -6.56 27.46 -0.04
N LYS A 188 -5.36 27.69 -0.55
CA LYS A 188 -4.16 27.65 0.28
C LYS A 188 -4.37 28.71 1.36
N LYS A 189 -4.50 28.30 2.62
CA LYS A 189 -4.14 29.18 3.73
C LYS A 189 -2.64 29.39 3.70
#